data_AF-X1FUS0-F1
#
_entry.id   AF-X1FUS0-F1
#
_cell.length_a   1.000
_cell.length_b   1.000
_cell.length_c   1.000
_cell.angle_alpha   90.00
_cell.angle_beta   90.00
_cell.angle_gamma   90.00
#
_symmetry.space_group_name_H-M   'P 1'
#
loop_
_entity.id
_entity.type
_entity.pdbx_description
1 polymer ?
#
loop_
_entity_poly.entity_id
_entity_poly.type
_entity_poly.pdbx_seq_one_letter_code
_entity_poly.pdbx_strand_id
1 'polypeptide(L)' 'HKITLIRDKNTQMKEFRELVDELSNLISYEATREIELKEIEIETPIGKTKSKVISGKNIAIIAILRAGLG' A
#
# COMPACT_ATOMS: atom_id res chain seq x y z
N HIS A 1 1.59 1.75 -18.26
CA HIS A 1 2.14 0.42 -18.58
C HIS A 1 1.30 -0.71 -17.96
N LYS A 2 1.28 -0.94 -16.63
CA LYS A 2 0.51 -2.04 -16.00
C LYS A 2 -0.99 -2.02 -16.32
N ILE A 3 -1.62 -0.84 -16.31
CA ILE A 3 -3.04 -0.68 -16.69
C ILE A 3 -3.32 -1.15 -18.13
N THR A 4 -2.36 -0.98 -19.05
CA THR A 4 -2.51 -1.42 -20.45
C THR A 4 -2.57 -2.94 -20.53
N LEU A 5 -1.71 -3.64 -19.77
CA LEU A 5 -1.68 -5.11 -19.71
C LEU A 5 -2.93 -5.67 -19.01
N ILE A 6 -3.37 -5.07 -17.90
CA ILE A 6 -4.62 -5.46 -17.21
C ILE A 6 -5.84 -5.35 -18.14
N ARG A 7 -5.83 -4.41 -19.09
CA ARG A 7 -6.91 -4.18 -20.06
C ARG A 7 -6.81 -5.03 -21.32
N ASP A 8 -5.68 -5.68 -21.59
CA ASP A 8 -5.53 -6.53 -22.76
C ASP A 8 -6.29 -7.85 -22.57
N LYS A 9 -7.12 -8.20 -23.55
CA LYS A 9 -7.92 -9.44 -23.57
C LYS A 9 -7.07 -10.70 -23.61
N ASN A 10 -5.82 -10.59 -24.04
CA ASN A 10 -4.91 -11.72 -24.18
C ASN A 10 -4.11 -12.00 -22.90
N THR A 11 -4.20 -11.12 -21.89
CA THR A 11 -3.50 -11.28 -20.62
C THR A 11 -4.05 -12.48 -19.87
N GLN A 12 -3.14 -13.35 -19.44
CA GLN A 12 -3.52 -14.58 -18.74
C GLN A 12 -4.04 -14.28 -17.33
N MET A 13 -4.93 -15.12 -16.82
CA MET A 13 -5.54 -14.94 -15.49
C MET A 13 -4.53 -14.75 -14.36
N LYS A 14 -3.43 -15.50 -14.39
CA LYS A 14 -2.36 -15.40 -13.38
C LYS A 14 -1.68 -14.03 -13.43
N GLU A 15 -1.27 -13.61 -14.61
CA GLU A 15 -0.61 -12.33 -14.84
C GLU A 15 -1.53 -11.15 -14.51
N PHE A 16 -2.82 -11.26 -14.84
CA PHE A 16 -3.82 -10.25 -14.45
C PHE A 16 -3.87 -10.03 -12.94
N ARG A 17 -3.93 -11.10 -12.15
CA ARG A 17 -3.96 -11.01 -10.68
C ARG A 17 -2.68 -10.38 -10.13
N GLU A 18 -1.52 -10.84 -10.60
CA GLU A 18 -0.23 -10.28 -10.19
C GLU A 18 -0.13 -8.79 -10.50
N LEU A 19 -0.58 -8.36 -11.69
CA LEU A 19 -0.59 -6.95 -12.08
C LEU A 19 -1.56 -6.10 -11.26
N VAL A 20 -2.73 -6.65 -10.90
CA VAL A 20 -3.71 -5.97 -10.04
C VAL A 20 -3.17 -5.80 -8.62
N ASP A 21 -2.51 -6.82 -8.07
CA ASP A 21 -1.87 -6.74 -6.75
C ASP A 21 -0.75 -5.69 -6.72
N GLU A 22 0.10 -5.68 -7.75
CA GLU A 22 1.16 -4.67 -7.89
C GLU A 22 0.59 -3.25 -8.03
N LEU A 23 -0.46 -3.08 -8.83
CA LEU A 23 -1.12 -1.79 -8.99
C LEU A 23 -1.77 -1.33 -7.68
N SER A 24 -2.40 -2.26 -6.95
CA SER A 24 -3.03 -1.98 -5.66
C SER A 24 -2.01 -1.45 -4.65
N ASN A 25 -0.81 -2.04 -4.59
CA ASN A 25 0.27 -1.56 -3.72
C ASN A 25 0.70 -0.12 -4.05
N LEU A 26 0.81 0.22 -5.34
CA LEU A 26 1.15 1.59 -5.76
C LEU A 26 0.07 2.60 -5.36
N ILE A 27 -1.20 2.23 -5.52
CA ILE A 27 -2.33 3.06 -5.10
C ILE A 27 -2.35 3.20 -3.58
N SER A 28 -2.08 2.14 -2.82
CA SER A 28 -2.01 2.18 -1.36
C SER A 28 -0.91 3.10 -0.86
N TYR A 29 0.26 3.12 -1.52
CA TYR A 29 1.32 4.07 -1.19
C TYR A 29 0.85 5.52 -1.33
N GLU A 30 0.20 5.85 -2.46
CA GLU A 30 -0.35 7.19 -2.68
C GLU A 30 -1.48 7.53 -1.70
N ALA A 31 -2.39 6.59 -1.45
CA ALA A 31 -3.52 6.78 -0.53
C ALA A 31 -3.09 7.01 0.93
N THR A 32 -1.90 6.55 1.31
CA THR A 32 -1.38 6.65 2.69
C THR A 32 -0.49 7.88 2.92
N ARG A 33 -0.25 8.73 1.89
CA ARG A 33 0.66 9.89 1.98
C ARG A 33 0.26 10.95 3.00
N GLU A 34 -1.04 11.11 3.23
CA GLU A 34 -1.57 12.14 4.13
C GLU A 34 -1.84 11.61 5.55
N ILE A 35 -1.39 10.39 5.85
CA ILE A 35 -1.54 9.82 7.19
C ILE A 35 -0.69 10.62 8.18
N GLU A 36 -1.36 11.02 9.25
CA GLU A 36 -0.78 11.80 10.33
C GLU A 36 0.35 11.04 11.03
N LEU A 37 1.45 11.74 11.32
CA LEU A 37 2.62 11.19 11.97
C LEU A 37 2.81 11.83 13.35
N LYS A 38 3.28 11.05 14.31
CA LYS A 38 3.69 11.51 15.64
C LYS A 38 5.20 11.32 15.83
N GLU A 39 5.81 12.25 16.55
CA GLU A 39 7.23 12.20 16.89
C GLU A 39 7.42 11.35 18.16
N ILE A 40 8.35 10.40 18.11
CA ILE A 40 8.74 9.57 19.25
C ILE A 40 10.27 9.60 19.40
N GLU A 41 10.74 9.50 20.65
CA GLU A 41 12.16 9.32 20.92
C GLU A 41 12.48 7.83 20.88
N ILE A 42 13.51 7.46 20.11
CA ILE A 42 14.00 6.08 19.99
C ILE A 42 15.51 6.03 20.22
N GLU A 43 16.00 4.88 20.66
CA GLU A 43 17.43 4.60 20.80
C GLU A 43 17.89 3.72 19.63
N THR A 44 18.86 4.22 18.87
CA THR A 44 19.54 3.47 17.80
C THR A 44 20.89 2.97 18.32
N PRO A 45 21.54 1.99 17.67
CA PRO A 45 22.87 1.51 18.07
C PRO A 45 23.95 2.61 18.14
N ILE A 46 23.70 3.78 17.53
CA ILE A 46 24.61 4.93 17.49
C ILE A 46 24.15 6.11 18.37
N GLY A 47 23.00 6.01 19.05
CA GLY A 47 22.49 7.04 19.98
C GLY A 47 20.99 7.30 19.90
N LYS A 48 20.50 8.21 20.75
CA LYS A 48 19.09 8.65 20.81
C LYS A 48 18.76 9.60 19.66
N THR A 49 17.60 9.39 19.05
CA THR A 49 17.08 10.25 17.98
C THR A 49 15.57 10.35 18.05
N LYS A 50 15.03 11.40 17.41
CA LYS A 50 13.60 11.56 17.23
C LYS A 50 13.20 10.99 15.87
N SER A 51 12.21 10.10 15.87
CA SER A 51 11.67 9.47 14.67
C SER A 51 10.17 9.72 14.55
N LYS A 52 9.65 9.67 13.33
CA LYS A 52 8.22 9.81 13.04
C LYS A 52 7.60 8.44 12.87
N VAL A 53 6.47 8.20 13.53
CA VAL A 53 5.67 6.98 13.39
C VAL A 53 4.23 7.35 13.07
N ILE A 54 3.48 6.43 12.47
CA ILE A 54 2.05 6.62 12.18
C ILE A 54 1.32 6.95 13.49
N SER A 55 0.54 8.03 13.48
CA SER A 55 -0.15 8.59 14.63
C SER A 55 -1.38 7.75 14.96
N GLY A 56 -1.20 6.54 15.50
CA GLY A 56 -2.17 5.73 16.24
C GLY A 56 -3.56 5.50 15.63
N LYS A 57 -3.83 5.94 14.40
CA LYS A 57 -5.11 5.80 13.72
C LYS A 57 -5.26 4.33 13.32
N ASN A 58 -6.35 3.72 13.76
CA ASN A 58 -6.76 2.41 13.29
C ASN A 58 -7.16 2.54 11.81
N ILE A 59 -6.26 2.15 10.91
CA ILE A 59 -6.55 2.08 9.48
C ILE A 59 -7.38 0.83 9.25
N ALA A 60 -8.56 0.97 8.66
CA ALA A 60 -9.40 -0.14 8.24
C ALA A 60 -9.33 -0.30 6.71
N ILE A 61 -9.10 -1.53 6.25
CA ILE A 61 -9.15 -1.88 4.84
C ILE A 61 -10.46 -2.64 4.60
N ILE A 62 -11.31 -2.12 3.72
CA ILE A 62 -12.60 -2.72 3.39
C ILE A 62 -12.57 -3.16 1.92
N ALA A 63 -12.61 -4.47 1.70
CA ALA A 63 -12.71 -5.05 0.36
C ALA A 63 -14.17 -5.22 -0.05
N ILE A 64 -14.54 -4.73 -1.24
CA ILE A 64 -15.87 -4.95 -1.83
C ILE A 64 -15.82 -6.26 -2.64
N LEU A 65 -16.62 -7.24 -2.23
CA LEU A 65 -16.62 -8.57 -2.84
C LEU A 65 -17.35 -8.59 -4.20
N ARG A 66 -16.95 -9.44 -5.14
CA ARG A 66 -15.88 -10.48 -5.07
C ARG A 66 -14.52 -10.02 -5.62
N ALA A 67 -14.50 -8.94 -6.40
CA ALA A 67 -13.31 -8.48 -7.11
C ALA A 67 -12.29 -7.76 -6.20
N GLY A 68 -12.69 -7.32 -5.01
CA GLY A 68 -11.80 -6.63 -4.08
C GLY A 68 -10.87 -7.54 -3.27
N LEU A 69 -10.89 -8.86 -3.50
CA LEU A 69 -10.04 -9.81 -2.76
C LEU A 69 -8.70 -10.12 -3.45
N GLY A 70 -8.46 -9.53 -4.61
CA GLY A 70 -7.39 -9.96 -5.55
C GLY A 70 -7.94 -10.83 -6.67
#